data_AF-A0A3D5FWG3-F1
#
_entry.id   AF-A0A3D5FWG3-F1
#
_cell.length_a   1.000
_cell.length_b   1.000
_cell.length_c   1.000
_cell.angle_alpha   90.00
_cell.angle_beta   90.00
_cell.angle_gamma   90.00
#
_symmetry.space_group_name_H-M   'P 1'
#
loop_
_entity.id
_entity.type
_entity.pdbx_description
1 polymer ?
#
loop_
_entity_poly.entity_id
_entity_poly.type
_entity_poly.pdbx_seq_one_letter_code
_entity_poly.pdbx_strand_id
1 'polypeptide(L)'
;MLEHIPTDTAEDLRKQVQQFRDCSHPSSPADDVNALLALFPRVNTRNGYILDYMVETSTAGVELPIRPFARPAADDSWMPFYEGEVPMRDELVEQLYKYLDYGQTLAGAFEYAYFIIEMWSLRVSRYAAEWLESTPIFTEAGFDEALTKARKVSALRRPDDYTPTVRTDEDGSGRVRFLVYTAMGWERIYYLESRITDDGYVDQQAGEIVADMGTGLIF
;
A
#
# COMPACT_ATOMS: atom_id res chain seq x y z
N MET A 1 -13.49 -10.59 -15.52
CA MET A 1 -14.79 -10.64 -14.79
C MET A 1 -14.69 -9.72 -13.58
N LEU A 2 -15.66 -8.83 -13.34
CA LEU A 2 -15.65 -7.93 -12.16
C LEU A 2 -16.33 -8.64 -10.99
N GLU A 3 -15.66 -8.74 -9.86
CA GLU A 3 -16.16 -9.39 -8.66
C GLU A 3 -15.85 -8.58 -7.40
N HIS A 4 -16.58 -8.86 -6.33
CA HIS A 4 -16.45 -8.19 -5.05
C HIS A 4 -15.65 -9.07 -4.08
N ILE A 5 -14.73 -8.47 -3.33
CA ILE A 5 -14.12 -9.11 -2.17
C ILE A 5 -15.11 -9.04 -1.00
N PRO A 6 -15.39 -10.15 -0.30
CA PRO A 6 -16.28 -10.12 0.85
C PRO A 6 -15.83 -9.07 1.87
N THR A 7 -16.77 -8.24 2.34
CA THR A 7 -16.49 -7.16 3.30
C THR A 7 -15.73 -7.66 4.53
N ASP A 8 -16.15 -8.79 5.09
CA ASP A 8 -15.51 -9.37 6.29
C ASP A 8 -14.04 -9.69 6.04
N THR A 9 -13.72 -10.26 4.86
CA THR A 9 -12.32 -10.57 4.47
C THR A 9 -11.49 -9.29 4.33
N ALA A 10 -12.03 -8.26 3.68
CA ALA A 10 -11.33 -7.00 3.49
C ALA A 10 -11.12 -6.24 4.82
N GLU A 11 -12.15 -6.18 5.68
CA GLU A 11 -12.08 -5.55 6.99
C GLU A 11 -11.16 -6.29 7.96
N ASP A 12 -11.13 -7.63 7.94
CA ASP A 12 -10.23 -8.40 8.79
C ASP A 12 -8.76 -8.16 8.40
N LEU A 13 -8.45 -8.06 7.10
CA LEU A 13 -7.12 -7.65 6.65
C LEU A 13 -6.80 -6.21 7.05
N ARG A 14 -7.74 -5.27 6.86
CA ARG A 14 -7.59 -3.87 7.27
C ARG A 14 -7.24 -3.73 8.75
N LYS A 15 -7.93 -4.47 9.62
CA LYS A 15 -7.70 -4.46 11.07
C LYS A 15 -6.31 -5.01 11.42
N GLN A 16 -5.87 -6.09 10.75
CA GLN A 16 -4.53 -6.63 10.95
C GLN A 16 -3.45 -5.63 10.55
N VAL A 17 -3.61 -4.98 9.38
CA VAL A 17 -2.71 -3.92 8.91
C VAL A 17 -2.71 -2.73 9.87
N GLN A 18 -3.87 -2.30 10.36
CA GLN A 18 -3.96 -1.22 11.35
C GLN A 18 -3.25 -1.59 12.66
N GLN A 19 -3.46 -2.80 13.17
CA GLN A 19 -2.76 -3.28 14.36
C GLN A 19 -1.25 -3.31 14.15
N PHE A 20 -0.80 -3.73 12.97
CA PHE A 20 0.61 -3.68 12.60
C PHE A 20 1.16 -2.25 12.60
N ARG A 21 0.41 -1.27 12.06
CA ARG A 21 0.77 0.16 12.09
C ARG A 21 0.82 0.72 13.52
N ASP A 22 -0.08 0.28 14.39
CA ASP A 22 -0.22 0.77 15.77
C ASP A 22 0.81 0.15 16.74
N CYS A 23 1.39 -1.00 16.39
CA CYS A 23 2.43 -1.63 17.20
C CYS A 23 3.72 -0.78 17.19
N SER A 24 4.19 -0.39 18.38
CA SER A 24 5.50 0.26 18.57
C SER A 24 6.61 -0.60 17.93
N HIS A 25 7.41 0.04 17.07
CA HIS A 25 8.38 -0.56 16.14
C HIS A 25 9.08 -1.84 16.65
N PRO A 26 9.11 -2.92 15.85
CA PRO A 26 9.97 -4.07 16.10
C PRO A 26 11.45 -3.67 16.21
N SER A 27 12.23 -4.59 16.76
CA SER A 27 13.65 -4.43 17.06
C SER A 27 14.55 -4.21 15.84
N SER A 28 14.09 -4.48 14.62
CA SER A 28 14.83 -4.25 13.38
C SER A 28 13.92 -4.01 12.14
N PRO A 29 14.33 -3.16 11.17
CA PRO A 29 13.54 -2.86 9.97
C PRO A 29 13.22 -4.06 9.05
N ALA A 30 14.06 -5.09 9.03
CA ALA A 30 13.82 -6.30 8.23
C ALA A 30 12.67 -7.14 8.78
N ASP A 31 12.56 -7.20 10.11
CA ASP A 31 11.46 -7.91 10.78
C ASP A 31 10.13 -7.23 10.50
N ASP A 32 10.10 -5.90 10.42
CA ASP A 32 8.89 -5.10 10.14
C ASP A 32 8.23 -5.52 8.83
N VAL A 33 9.00 -5.61 7.75
CA VAL A 33 8.37 -5.79 6.43
C VAL A 33 8.08 -7.24 6.10
N ASN A 34 8.88 -8.17 6.60
CA ASN A 34 8.50 -9.57 6.52
C ASN A 34 7.27 -9.85 7.40
N ALA A 35 7.10 -9.13 8.53
CA ALA A 35 5.87 -9.18 9.33
C ALA A 35 4.68 -8.53 8.61
N LEU A 36 4.88 -7.41 7.89
CA LEU A 36 3.84 -6.84 7.04
C LEU A 36 3.43 -7.83 5.94
N LEU A 37 4.38 -8.39 5.20
CA LEU A 37 4.14 -9.36 4.13
C LEU A 37 3.37 -10.58 4.66
N ALA A 38 3.66 -11.04 5.87
CA ALA A 38 2.98 -12.16 6.50
C ALA A 38 1.46 -11.93 6.74
N LEU A 39 0.99 -10.68 6.73
CA LEU A 39 -0.44 -10.36 6.79
C LEU A 39 -1.18 -10.66 5.48
N PHE A 40 -0.46 -10.80 4.36
CA PHE A 40 -0.99 -11.01 3.02
C PHE A 40 -0.65 -12.44 2.55
N PRO A 41 -1.38 -13.48 3.00
CA PRO A 41 -1.01 -14.88 2.76
C PRO A 41 -0.96 -15.29 1.28
N ARG A 42 -1.56 -14.50 0.39
CA ARG A 42 -1.54 -14.73 -1.05
C ARG A 42 -0.45 -13.95 -1.77
N VAL A 43 0.35 -13.15 -1.06
CA VAL A 43 1.51 -12.42 -1.58
C VAL A 43 2.77 -13.03 -0.99
N ASN A 44 3.74 -13.35 -1.84
CA ASN A 44 4.97 -14.00 -1.41
C ASN A 44 6.17 -13.40 -2.15
N THR A 45 7.35 -13.51 -1.57
CA THR A 45 8.58 -13.29 -2.32
C THR A 45 8.86 -14.49 -3.24
N ARG A 46 9.49 -14.23 -4.38
CA ARG A 46 9.98 -15.26 -5.28
C ARG A 46 10.96 -16.17 -4.54
N ASN A 47 10.96 -17.45 -4.90
CA ASN A 47 11.80 -18.47 -4.28
C ASN A 47 13.27 -18.01 -4.18
N GLY A 48 13.81 -18.05 -2.96
CA GLY A 48 15.20 -17.67 -2.67
C GLY A 48 15.41 -16.19 -2.33
N TYR A 49 14.37 -15.36 -2.30
CA TYR A 49 14.46 -13.95 -1.93
C TYR A 49 13.64 -13.62 -0.67
N ILE A 50 14.08 -12.59 0.05
CA ILE A 50 13.33 -11.93 1.13
C ILE A 50 13.32 -10.42 0.92
N LEU A 51 12.32 -9.73 1.50
CA LEU A 51 12.30 -8.28 1.54
C LEU A 51 13.16 -7.77 2.70
N ASP A 52 13.88 -6.68 2.47
CA ASP A 52 14.71 -6.03 3.47
C ASP A 52 14.77 -4.52 3.20
N TYR A 53 15.29 -3.75 4.17
CA TYR A 53 15.28 -2.29 4.17
C TYR A 53 16.60 -1.71 4.61
N MET A 54 17.01 -0.65 3.94
CA MET A 54 18.14 0.17 4.34
C MET A 54 17.63 1.46 4.97
N VAL A 55 18.04 1.71 6.22
CA VAL A 55 17.86 3.00 6.87
C VAL A 55 19.06 3.87 6.49
N GLU A 56 18.78 5.03 5.92
CA GLU A 56 19.82 5.99 5.56
C GLU A 56 19.67 7.26 6.38
N THR A 57 20.79 7.92 6.66
CA THR A 57 20.80 9.25 7.26
C THR A 57 21.41 10.22 6.25
N SER A 58 20.77 11.36 6.06
CA SER A 58 21.33 12.45 5.26
C SER A 58 22.63 12.96 5.89
N THR A 59 23.42 13.70 5.11
CA THR A 59 24.64 14.37 5.60
C THR A 59 24.37 15.36 6.74
N ALA A 60 23.11 15.82 6.89
CA ALA A 60 22.66 16.69 7.97
C ALA A 60 22.18 15.93 9.23
N GLY A 61 22.31 14.60 9.27
CA GLY A 61 21.88 13.78 10.41
C GLY A 61 20.37 13.51 10.45
N VAL A 62 19.63 13.86 9.40
CA VAL A 62 18.18 13.59 9.28
C VAL A 62 17.99 12.17 8.75
N GLU A 63 17.23 11.34 9.48
CA GLU A 63 16.78 10.03 8.99
C GLU A 63 15.99 10.21 7.70
N LEU A 64 16.45 9.52 6.66
CA LEU A 64 15.77 9.51 5.37
C LEU A 64 14.67 8.44 5.39
N PRO A 65 13.69 8.55 4.47
CA PRO A 65 12.73 7.48 4.22
C PRO A 65 13.47 6.13 4.04
N ILE A 66 12.89 5.03 4.55
CA ILE A 66 13.52 3.70 4.44
C ILE A 66 13.56 3.28 2.97
N ARG A 67 14.62 2.57 2.58
CA ARG A 67 14.80 2.09 1.21
C ARG A 67 14.51 0.58 1.14
N PRO A 68 13.40 0.15 0.53
CA PRO A 68 13.13 -1.27 0.32
C PRO A 68 14.07 -1.87 -0.72
N PHE A 69 14.41 -3.14 -0.56
CA PHE A 69 15.01 -3.98 -1.60
C PHE A 69 14.67 -5.46 -1.35
N ALA A 70 14.88 -6.29 -2.38
CA ALA A 70 14.85 -7.74 -2.23
C ALA A 70 16.28 -8.27 -2.26
N ARG A 71 16.61 -9.19 -1.35
CA ARG A 71 17.92 -9.85 -1.32
C ARG A 71 17.80 -11.36 -1.28
N PRO A 72 18.85 -12.10 -1.68
CA PRO A 72 18.90 -13.54 -1.49
C PRO A 72 18.73 -13.91 -0.01
N ALA A 73 17.83 -14.85 0.28
CA ALA A 73 17.54 -15.27 1.65
C ALA A 73 18.77 -15.84 2.38
N ALA A 74 19.70 -16.42 1.63
CA ALA A 74 20.92 -17.05 2.14
C ALA A 74 22.12 -16.09 2.29
N ASP A 75 21.95 -14.81 1.97
CA ASP A 75 23.02 -13.81 2.03
C ASP A 75 22.53 -12.56 2.77
N ASP A 76 22.98 -12.39 4.02
CA ASP A 76 22.69 -11.26 4.90
C ASP A 76 23.62 -10.06 4.65
N SER A 77 24.72 -10.28 3.93
CA SER A 77 25.67 -9.24 3.53
C SER A 77 25.30 -8.56 2.21
N TRP A 78 24.35 -9.14 1.47
CA TRP A 78 23.93 -8.63 0.19
C TRP A 78 23.29 -7.26 0.32
N MET A 79 23.82 -6.29 -0.42
CA MET A 79 23.28 -4.95 -0.52
C MET A 79 23.01 -4.59 -1.97
N PRO A 80 21.93 -3.84 -2.25
CA PRO A 80 21.64 -3.41 -3.61
C PRO A 80 22.74 -2.47 -4.10
N PHE A 81 23.37 -2.85 -5.22
CA PHE A 81 24.37 -2.03 -5.89
C PHE A 81 23.72 -1.27 -7.05
N TYR A 82 23.90 0.04 -7.07
CA TYR A 82 23.39 0.92 -8.13
C TYR A 82 24.59 1.48 -8.90
N GLU A 83 24.69 1.18 -10.19
CA GLU A 83 25.63 1.84 -11.08
C GLU A 83 25.05 3.20 -11.51
N GLY A 84 25.62 4.30 -11.00
CA GLY A 84 25.22 5.65 -11.40
C GLY A 84 24.27 6.33 -10.41
N GLU A 85 23.21 6.97 -10.94
CA GLU A 85 22.21 7.63 -10.11
C GLU A 85 21.39 6.59 -9.33
N VAL A 86 21.34 6.74 -8.02
CA VAL A 86 20.54 5.88 -7.15
C VAL A 86 19.06 6.17 -7.43
N PRO A 87 18.24 5.14 -7.77
CA PRO A 87 16.83 5.34 -8.06
C PRO A 87 16.11 6.08 -6.93
N MET A 88 15.09 6.85 -7.31
CA MET A 88 14.20 7.42 -6.32
C MET A 88 13.50 6.29 -5.56
N ARG A 89 13.12 6.53 -4.30
CA ARG A 89 12.67 5.46 -3.42
C ARG A 89 11.31 4.87 -3.81
N ASP A 90 10.44 5.70 -4.37
CA ASP A 90 9.20 5.29 -5.04
C ASP A 90 9.48 4.34 -6.22
N GLU A 91 10.48 4.67 -7.05
CA GLU A 91 10.93 3.80 -8.15
C GLU A 91 11.44 2.43 -7.66
N LEU A 92 11.86 2.30 -6.40
CA LEU A 92 12.35 1.03 -5.85
C LEU A 92 11.23 0.09 -5.45
N VAL A 93 10.11 0.59 -4.90
CA VAL A 93 8.93 -0.27 -4.69
C VAL A 93 8.37 -0.70 -6.03
N GLU A 94 8.38 0.21 -7.01
CA GLU A 94 8.10 -0.10 -8.41
C GLU A 94 9.08 -1.09 -9.04
N GLN A 95 10.18 -1.49 -8.40
CA GLN A 95 11.06 -2.56 -8.88
C GLN A 95 10.92 -3.85 -8.08
N LEU A 96 10.36 -3.78 -6.87
CA LEU A 96 10.14 -4.95 -6.01
C LEU A 96 9.17 -5.96 -6.61
N TYR A 97 8.28 -5.56 -7.52
CA TYR A 97 7.38 -6.49 -8.19
C TYR A 97 8.12 -7.64 -8.89
N LYS A 98 9.37 -7.41 -9.32
CA LYS A 98 10.23 -8.45 -9.93
C LYS A 98 10.59 -9.58 -8.97
N TYR A 99 10.37 -9.38 -7.67
CA TYR A 99 10.69 -10.30 -6.59
C TYR A 99 9.46 -10.72 -5.80
N LEU A 100 8.27 -10.27 -6.20
CA LEU A 100 7.01 -10.59 -5.56
C LEU A 100 6.15 -11.41 -6.52
N ASP A 101 5.49 -12.41 -5.99
CA ASP A 101 4.44 -13.16 -6.68
C ASP A 101 3.16 -13.08 -5.85
N TYR A 102 2.01 -13.15 -6.51
CA TYR A 102 0.73 -13.28 -5.84
C TYR A 102 -0.10 -14.42 -6.43
N GLY A 103 -0.97 -15.01 -5.60
CA GLY A 103 -1.90 -16.04 -6.03
C GLY A 103 -2.83 -15.51 -7.12
N GLN A 104 -2.86 -16.16 -8.30
CA GLN A 104 -3.66 -15.77 -9.47
C GLN A 104 -5.17 -15.99 -9.26
N THR A 105 -5.71 -15.25 -8.31
CA THR A 105 -7.08 -15.26 -7.80
C THR A 105 -7.49 -13.83 -7.49
N LEU A 106 -8.80 -13.57 -7.40
CA LEU A 106 -9.31 -12.23 -7.06
C LEU A 106 -8.80 -11.76 -5.69
N ALA A 107 -8.81 -12.64 -4.70
CA ALA A 107 -8.29 -12.35 -3.37
C ALA A 107 -6.77 -12.07 -3.40
N GLY A 108 -6.01 -12.80 -4.21
CA GLY A 108 -4.58 -12.55 -4.36
C GLY A 108 -4.27 -11.22 -5.04
N ALA A 109 -5.02 -10.85 -6.08
CA ALA A 109 -4.87 -9.53 -6.70
C ALA A 109 -5.22 -8.39 -5.74
N PHE A 110 -6.31 -8.54 -4.95
CA PHE A 110 -6.66 -7.59 -3.90
C PHE A 110 -5.57 -7.45 -2.83
N GLU A 111 -5.10 -8.57 -2.27
CA GLU A 111 -4.02 -8.58 -1.29
C GLU A 111 -2.74 -7.97 -1.86
N TYR A 112 -2.42 -8.25 -3.13
CA TYR A 112 -1.24 -7.70 -3.77
C TYR A 112 -1.31 -6.18 -3.94
N ALA A 113 -2.42 -5.67 -4.47
CA ALA A 113 -2.63 -4.21 -4.58
C ALA A 113 -2.57 -3.53 -3.21
N TYR A 114 -3.21 -4.12 -2.20
CA TYR A 114 -3.19 -3.58 -0.84
C TYR A 114 -1.77 -3.63 -0.23
N PHE A 115 -1.05 -4.73 -0.39
CA PHE A 115 0.33 -4.85 0.07
C PHE A 115 1.24 -3.77 -0.55
N ILE A 116 1.14 -3.52 -1.85
CA ILE A 116 1.97 -2.49 -2.51
C ILE A 116 1.65 -1.08 -1.97
N ILE A 117 0.40 -0.78 -1.64
CA ILE A 117 0.03 0.50 -0.97
C ILE A 117 0.71 0.59 0.40
N GLU A 118 0.65 -0.48 1.19
CA GLU A 118 1.32 -0.50 2.50
C GLU A 118 2.84 -0.33 2.37
N MET A 119 3.45 -0.94 1.36
CA MET A 119 4.87 -0.77 1.04
C MET A 119 5.23 0.68 0.69
N TRP A 120 4.37 1.41 -0.03
CA TRP A 120 4.53 2.85 -0.27
C TRP A 120 4.33 3.67 1.01
N SER A 121 3.40 3.25 1.87
CA SER A 121 3.08 3.92 3.14
C SER A 121 4.17 3.75 4.20
N LEU A 122 5.01 2.70 4.11
CA LEU A 122 6.06 2.38 5.09
C LEU A 122 7.27 3.34 5.03
N ARG A 123 7.07 4.66 5.06
CA ARG A 123 8.13 5.67 5.07
C ARG A 123 9.11 5.55 3.90
N VAL A 124 8.66 5.18 2.70
CA VAL A 124 9.55 5.04 1.54
C VAL A 124 9.65 6.32 0.70
N SER A 125 8.66 7.23 0.70
CA SER A 125 8.66 8.38 -0.24
C SER A 125 8.39 9.74 0.42
N ARG A 126 8.84 10.83 -0.23
CA ARG A 126 8.41 12.21 0.06
C ARG A 126 6.95 12.48 -0.33
N TYR A 127 6.42 11.72 -1.30
CA TYR A 127 4.99 11.65 -1.63
C TYR A 127 4.23 10.74 -0.66
N ALA A 128 4.95 9.97 0.16
CA ALA A 128 4.33 9.13 1.15
C ALA A 128 3.62 9.93 2.24
N ALA A 129 3.75 11.26 2.34
CA ALA A 129 2.90 12.03 3.26
C ALA A 129 1.40 11.82 2.95
N GLU A 130 0.98 11.84 1.68
CA GLU A 130 -0.42 11.58 1.30
C GLU A 130 -0.79 10.10 1.49
N TRP A 131 0.13 9.19 1.18
CA TRP A 131 -0.14 7.74 1.23
C TRP A 131 0.08 7.09 2.61
N LEU A 132 0.88 7.68 3.50
CA LEU A 132 1.14 7.20 4.88
C LEU A 132 -0.18 7.13 5.65
N GLU A 133 -0.98 8.17 5.51
CA GLU A 133 -2.24 8.33 6.22
C GLU A 133 -3.43 7.80 5.41
N SER A 134 -3.16 7.19 4.26
CA SER A 134 -4.20 6.56 3.46
C SER A 134 -4.68 5.30 4.15
N THR A 135 -5.95 5.30 4.52
CA THR A 135 -6.62 4.22 5.22
C THR A 135 -7.74 3.67 4.34
N PRO A 136 -7.71 2.39 3.95
CA PRO A 136 -8.79 1.79 3.19
C PRO A 136 -10.11 1.79 3.98
N ILE A 137 -11.21 1.94 3.26
CA ILE A 137 -12.58 1.89 3.78
C ILE A 137 -13.31 0.77 3.05
N PHE A 138 -13.79 -0.23 3.80
CA PHE A 138 -14.55 -1.34 3.22
C PHE A 138 -15.98 -1.44 3.76
N THR A 139 -16.38 -0.53 4.65
CA THR A 139 -17.70 -0.50 5.30
C THR A 139 -18.29 0.91 5.32
N GLU A 140 -19.62 0.99 5.36
CA GLU A 140 -20.34 2.24 5.58
C GLU A 140 -19.94 2.88 6.92
N ALA A 141 -19.79 2.07 7.98
CA ALA A 141 -19.36 2.55 9.28
C ALA A 141 -17.96 3.20 9.24
N GLY A 142 -17.00 2.59 8.54
CA GLY A 142 -15.67 3.17 8.35
C GLY A 142 -15.71 4.46 7.53
N PHE A 143 -16.58 4.55 6.53
CA PHE A 143 -16.81 5.77 5.75
C PHE A 143 -17.37 6.90 6.63
N ASP A 144 -18.39 6.61 7.42
CA ASP A 144 -18.98 7.58 8.34
C ASP A 144 -17.98 8.03 9.40
N GLU A 145 -17.18 7.11 9.96
CA GLU A 145 -16.12 7.45 10.91
C GLU A 145 -15.13 8.44 10.28
N ALA A 146 -14.68 8.20 9.05
CA ALA A 146 -13.79 9.11 8.34
C ALA A 146 -14.42 10.50 8.15
N LEU A 147 -15.71 10.58 7.78
CA LEU A 147 -16.42 11.86 7.65
C LEU A 147 -16.55 12.62 8.98
N THR A 148 -16.67 11.92 10.11
CA THR A 148 -16.76 12.59 11.43
C THR A 148 -15.45 13.24 11.88
N LYS A 149 -14.32 12.81 11.34
CA LYS A 149 -12.99 13.39 11.62
C LYS A 149 -12.81 14.74 10.90
N ALA A 150 -13.53 14.95 9.81
CA ALA A 150 -13.40 16.12 8.96
C ALA A 150 -14.01 17.37 9.58
N ARG A 151 -13.29 18.50 9.47
CA ARG A 151 -13.81 19.81 9.90
C ARG A 151 -14.90 20.34 8.97
N LYS A 152 -14.87 19.93 7.71
CA LYS A 152 -15.79 20.32 6.66
C LYS A 152 -15.91 19.16 5.67
N VAL A 153 -17.09 18.99 5.09
CA VAL A 153 -17.32 18.06 3.99
C VAL A 153 -18.01 18.80 2.85
N SER A 154 -17.51 18.60 1.64
CA SER A 154 -18.06 19.12 0.39
C SER A 154 -18.01 18.04 -0.69
N ALA A 155 -18.84 18.21 -1.73
CA ALA A 155 -18.94 17.24 -2.83
C ALA A 155 -19.23 15.78 -2.39
N LEU A 156 -19.93 15.58 -1.26
CA LEU A 156 -20.24 14.26 -0.72
C LEU A 156 -21.14 13.46 -1.68
N ARG A 157 -20.66 12.28 -2.09
CA ARG A 157 -21.37 11.27 -2.87
C ARG A 157 -21.22 9.93 -2.15
N ARG A 158 -22.29 9.49 -1.49
CA ARG A 158 -22.26 8.19 -0.79
C ARG A 158 -22.24 7.04 -1.82
N PRO A 159 -21.30 6.10 -1.72
CA PRO A 159 -21.33 4.86 -2.47
C PRO A 159 -22.57 4.02 -2.11
N ASP A 160 -23.11 3.30 -3.10
CA ASP A 160 -24.14 2.27 -2.86
C ASP A 160 -23.54 0.99 -2.27
N ASP A 161 -22.23 0.77 -2.47
CA ASP A 161 -21.45 -0.37 -2.00
C ASP A 161 -20.03 0.09 -1.64
N TYR A 162 -19.50 -0.45 -0.54
CA TYR A 162 -18.18 -0.14 0.01
C TYR A 162 -17.17 -1.28 -0.21
N THR A 163 -17.61 -2.41 -0.76
CA THR A 163 -16.73 -3.57 -0.98
C THR A 163 -15.63 -3.28 -2.01
N PRO A 164 -14.42 -3.85 -1.83
CA PRO A 164 -13.40 -3.81 -2.87
C PRO A 164 -13.89 -4.55 -4.10
N THR A 165 -13.60 -3.98 -5.26
CA THR A 165 -13.87 -4.62 -6.54
C THR A 165 -12.56 -5.05 -7.18
N VAL A 166 -12.58 -6.25 -7.76
CA VAL A 166 -11.43 -6.84 -8.44
C VAL A 166 -11.85 -7.34 -9.81
N ARG A 167 -11.00 -7.10 -10.79
CA ARG A 167 -11.10 -7.70 -12.11
C ARG A 167 -9.77 -8.33 -12.44
N THR A 168 -9.77 -9.61 -12.77
CA THR A 168 -8.63 -10.27 -13.41
C THR A 168 -8.91 -10.47 -14.89
N ASP A 169 -7.86 -10.31 -15.69
CA ASP A 169 -7.84 -10.52 -17.14
C ASP A 169 -7.04 -11.82 -17.44
N GLU A 170 -7.21 -12.40 -18.64
CA GLU A 170 -6.66 -13.74 -18.97
C GLU A 170 -5.13 -13.79 -19.03
N ASP A 171 -4.50 -12.64 -19.26
CA ASP A 171 -3.04 -12.47 -19.32
C ASP A 171 -2.39 -12.40 -17.94
N GLY A 172 -3.17 -12.51 -16.85
CA GLY A 172 -2.69 -12.38 -15.47
C GLY A 172 -2.71 -10.95 -14.96
N SER A 173 -3.00 -9.96 -15.82
CA SER A 173 -3.20 -8.58 -15.39
C SER A 173 -4.50 -8.44 -14.58
N GLY A 174 -4.57 -7.36 -13.80
CA GLY A 174 -5.67 -7.14 -12.88
C GLY A 174 -5.97 -5.66 -12.63
N ARG A 175 -7.17 -5.40 -12.14
CA ARG A 175 -7.59 -4.11 -11.61
C ARG A 175 -8.24 -4.31 -10.27
N VAL A 176 -7.83 -3.51 -9.30
CA VAL A 176 -8.39 -3.49 -7.95
C VAL A 176 -8.85 -2.07 -7.68
N ARG A 177 -10.04 -1.92 -7.11
CA ARG A 177 -10.59 -0.63 -6.73
C ARG A 177 -11.28 -0.71 -5.37
N PHE A 178 -10.94 0.20 -4.48
CA PHE A 178 -11.61 0.36 -3.18
C PHE A 178 -11.50 1.80 -2.68
N LEU A 179 -12.29 2.15 -1.67
CA LEU A 179 -12.29 3.48 -1.08
C LEU A 179 -11.11 3.64 -0.14
N VAL A 180 -10.51 4.84 -0.15
CA VAL A 180 -9.42 5.23 0.73
C VAL A 180 -9.71 6.61 1.30
N TYR A 181 -9.51 6.76 2.60
CA TYR A 181 -9.44 8.05 3.28
C TYR A 181 -7.99 8.50 3.39
N THR A 182 -7.68 9.70 2.91
CA THR A 182 -6.37 10.34 3.08
C THR A 182 -6.53 11.60 3.94
N ALA A 183 -5.83 11.66 5.07
CA ALA A 183 -5.89 12.79 6.00
C ALA A 183 -4.91 13.94 5.70
N MET A 184 -3.86 13.68 4.91
CA MET A 184 -2.74 14.60 4.68
C MET A 184 -2.91 15.43 3.41
N GLY A 185 -2.45 16.68 3.45
CA GLY A 185 -2.51 17.60 2.32
C GLY A 185 -3.94 17.97 1.96
N TRP A 186 -4.47 17.34 0.91
CA TRP A 186 -5.88 17.43 0.54
C TRP A 186 -6.66 16.29 1.21
N GLU A 187 -7.39 16.60 2.28
CA GLU A 187 -8.20 15.63 2.99
C GLU A 187 -9.39 15.20 2.12
N ARG A 188 -9.50 13.89 1.86
CA ARG A 188 -10.53 13.37 0.95
C ARG A 188 -10.78 11.88 1.15
N ILE A 189 -11.97 11.44 0.74
CA ILE A 189 -12.27 10.03 0.45
C ILE A 189 -12.44 9.90 -1.05
N TYR A 190 -11.77 8.93 -1.64
CA TYR A 190 -11.81 8.66 -3.07
C TYR A 190 -11.62 7.18 -3.34
N TYR A 191 -11.93 6.75 -4.55
CA TYR A 191 -11.58 5.42 -5.01
C TYR A 191 -10.12 5.38 -5.42
N LEU A 192 -9.34 4.52 -4.78
CA LEU A 192 -8.02 4.17 -5.26
C LEU A 192 -8.16 3.07 -6.32
N GLU A 193 -7.61 3.31 -7.49
CA GLU A 193 -7.58 2.33 -8.59
C GLU A 193 -6.15 1.83 -8.77
N SER A 194 -5.95 0.52 -8.59
CA SER A 194 -4.68 -0.15 -8.80
C SER A 194 -4.78 -1.05 -10.03
N ARG A 195 -3.89 -0.85 -11.00
CA ARG A 195 -3.74 -1.73 -12.15
C ARG A 195 -2.49 -2.57 -11.95
N ILE A 196 -2.67 -3.89 -11.99
CA ILE A 196 -1.59 -4.88 -11.96
C ILE A 196 -1.36 -5.31 -13.40
N THR A 197 -0.13 -5.22 -13.90
CA THR A 197 0.27 -5.76 -15.22
C THR A 197 0.55 -7.26 -15.13
N ASP A 198 0.67 -7.90 -16.29
CA ASP A 198 1.00 -9.33 -16.42
C ASP A 198 2.37 -9.70 -15.83
N ASP A 199 3.33 -8.77 -15.85
CA ASP A 199 4.65 -8.92 -15.21
C ASP A 199 4.65 -8.61 -13.69
N GLY A 200 3.52 -8.19 -13.14
CA GLY A 200 3.32 -7.89 -11.72
C GLY A 200 3.53 -6.43 -11.33
N TYR A 201 3.93 -5.54 -12.24
CA TYR A 201 4.02 -4.11 -11.94
C TYR A 201 2.65 -3.54 -11.54
N VAL A 202 2.64 -2.62 -10.57
CA VAL A 202 1.41 -2.00 -10.05
C VAL A 202 1.44 -0.50 -10.30
N ASP A 203 0.50 -0.02 -11.10
CA ASP A 203 0.21 1.40 -11.32
C ASP A 203 -1.00 1.80 -10.46
N GLN A 204 -0.88 2.87 -9.68
CA GLN A 204 -1.92 3.35 -8.77
C GLN A 204 -2.35 4.75 -9.14
N GLN A 205 -3.66 4.97 -9.16
CA GLN A 205 -4.26 6.23 -9.55
C GLN A 205 -5.41 6.60 -8.62
N ALA A 206 -5.48 7.88 -8.27
CA ALA A 206 -6.65 8.43 -7.61
C ALA A 206 -7.80 8.51 -8.61
N GLY A 207 -8.85 7.72 -8.37
CA GLY A 207 -10.10 7.73 -9.12
C GLY A 207 -11.07 8.80 -8.62
N GLU A 208 -12.36 8.47 -8.65
CA GLU A 208 -13.42 9.41 -8.26
C GLU A 208 -13.31 9.81 -6.78
N ILE A 209 -13.32 11.12 -6.52
CA ILE A 209 -13.45 11.70 -5.17
C ILE A 209 -14.93 11.66 -4.76
N VAL A 210 -15.21 11.01 -3.65
CA VAL A 210 -16.56 10.85 -3.09
C VAL A 210 -16.82 11.74 -1.88
N ALA A 211 -15.77 12.28 -1.25
CA ALA A 211 -15.89 13.33 -0.25
C ALA A 211 -14.64 14.22 -0.29
N ASP A 212 -14.84 15.53 -0.47
CA ASP A 212 -13.79 16.53 -0.35
C ASP A 212 -13.89 17.20 1.02
N MET A 213 -12.86 17.04 1.83
CA MET A 213 -12.81 17.51 3.21
C MET A 213 -11.90 18.74 3.39
N GLY A 214 -11.37 19.26 2.28
CA GLY A 214 -10.57 20.48 2.24
C GLY A 214 -9.12 20.24 2.68
N THR A 215 -8.55 21.21 3.38
CA THR A 215 -7.15 21.14 3.82
C THR A 215 -7.02 20.23 5.04
N GLY A 216 -6.29 19.15 4.86
CA GLY A 216 -5.97 18.17 5.90
C GLY A 216 -4.76 18.57 6.73
N LEU A 217 -4.08 17.55 7.26
CA LEU A 217 -2.83 17.70 8.00
C LEU A 217 -1.72 18.21 7.07
N ILE A 218 -0.93 19.19 7.54
CA ILE A 218 0.22 19.77 6.82
C ILE A 218 1.47 19.53 7.67
N PHE A 219 2.53 18.98 7.07
CA PHE A 219 3.86 18.83 7.69
C PHE A 219 4.66 20.14 7.67
#